data_AF-A0A412G463-F1
#
_entry.id   AF-A0A412G463-F1
#
_cell.length_a   1.000
_cell.length_b   1.000
_cell.length_c   1.000
_cell.angle_alpha   90.00
_cell.angle_beta   90.00
_cell.angle_gamma   90.00
#
_symmetry.space_group_name_H-M   'P 1'
#
loop_
_entity.id
_entity.type
_entity.pdbx_description
1 polymer ?
#
loop_
_entity_poly.entity_id
_entity_poly.type
_entity_poly.pdbx_seq_one_letter_code
_entity_poly.pdbx_strand_id
1 'polypeptide(L)' 'EGYGVVQVNPAYTSQIGKEKYSRKMGCTVHMAASFVIGRRGMGYQN' A
#
# COMPACT_ATOMS: atom_id res chain seq x y z
N GLU A 1 -12.65 3.42 22.52
CA GLU A 1 -12.02 2.22 21.92
C GLU A 1 -10.57 2.54 21.60
N GLY A 2 -9.65 1.59 21.79
CA GLY A 2 -8.23 1.76 21.47
C GLY A 2 -7.87 1.01 20.19
N TYR A 3 -7.02 1.58 19.36
CA TYR A 3 -6.56 0.99 18.09
C TYR A 3 -5.05 0.72 18.14
N GLY A 4 -4.65 -0.45 17.66
CA GLY A 4 -3.26 -0.79 17.45
C GLY A 4 -2.71 -0.06 16.22
N VAL A 5 -1.59 0.64 16.38
CA VAL A 5 -0.90 1.34 15.29
C VAL A 5 0.33 0.51 14.91
N VAL A 6 0.50 0.28 13.60
CA VAL A 6 1.69 -0.39 13.05
C VAL A 6 2.44 0.60 12.18
N GLN A 7 3.72 0.82 12.49
CA GLN A 7 4.60 1.63 11.65
C GLN A 7 5.14 0.79 10.50
N VAL A 8 5.03 1.30 9.28
CA VAL A 8 5.49 0.63 8.07
C VAL A 8 6.39 1.54 7.26
N ASN A 9 7.42 0.99 6.63
CA ASN A 9 8.29 1.74 5.75
C ASN A 9 7.54 2.13 4.45
N PRO A 10 7.38 3.43 4.14
CA PRO A 10 6.64 3.90 2.97
C PRO A 10 7.45 3.87 1.67
N ALA A 11 8.73 3.44 1.70
CA ALA A 11 9.60 3.46 0.54
C ALA A 11 8.97 2.76 -0.68
N TYR A 12 8.98 3.48 -1.82
CA TYR A 12 8.52 3.04 -3.14
C TYR A 12 7.03 2.66 -3.27
N THR A 13 6.20 2.94 -2.27
CA THR A 13 4.77 2.56 -2.25
C THR A 13 3.97 3.11 -3.45
N SER A 14 4.25 4.34 -3.89
CA SER A 14 3.63 4.95 -5.07
C SER A 14 4.02 4.28 -6.38
N GLN A 15 5.31 3.92 -6.53
CA GLN A 15 5.82 3.24 -7.73
C GLN A 15 5.29 1.81 -7.82
N ILE A 16 5.37 1.05 -6.72
CA ILE A 16 4.82 -0.30 -6.61
C ILE A 16 3.31 -0.29 -6.84
N GLY A 17 2.61 0.67 -6.23
CA GLY A 17 1.18 0.88 -6.40
C GLY A 17 0.81 1.11 -7.87
N LYS A 18 1.51 2.03 -8.53
CA LYS A 18 1.30 2.35 -9.94
C LYS A 18 1.53 1.15 -10.86
N GLU A 19 2.61 0.42 -10.65
CA GLU A 19 3.01 -0.69 -11.52
C GLU A 19 2.15 -1.94 -11.32
N LYS A 20 1.94 -2.35 -10.07
CA LYS A 20 1.24 -3.61 -9.74
C LYS A 20 -0.29 -3.47 -9.67
N TYR A 21 -0.81 -2.33 -9.21
CA TYR A 21 -2.21 -2.23 -8.78
C TYR A 21 -3.01 -1.16 -9.53
N SER A 22 -2.44 -0.01 -9.89
CA SER A 22 -3.20 1.08 -10.52
C SER A 22 -3.84 0.66 -11.85
N ARG A 23 -3.09 0.00 -12.75
CA ARG A 23 -3.64 -0.51 -14.02
C ARG A 23 -4.58 -1.70 -13.84
N LYS A 24 -4.25 -2.62 -12.93
CA LYS A 24 -5.03 -3.85 -12.70
C LYS A 24 -6.36 -3.58 -12.00
N MET A 25 -6.39 -2.62 -11.08
CA MET A 25 -7.56 -2.28 -10.26
C MET A 25 -8.29 -1.01 -10.74
N GLY A 26 -7.77 -0.33 -11.77
CA GLY A 26 -8.36 0.92 -12.27
C GLY A 26 -8.37 2.06 -11.25
N CYS A 27 -7.45 2.04 -10.28
CA CYS A 27 -7.42 3.00 -9.17
C CYS A 27 -6.30 4.03 -9.33
N THR A 28 -6.46 5.19 -8.67
CA THR A 28 -5.45 6.25 -8.67
C THR A 28 -4.17 5.80 -7.96
N VAL A 29 -3.04 6.42 -8.29
CA VAL A 29 -1.74 6.09 -7.70
C VAL A 29 -1.74 6.25 -6.17
N HIS A 30 -2.50 7.21 -5.62
CA HIS A 30 -2.62 7.40 -4.18
C HIS A 30 -3.36 6.26 -3.51
N MET A 31 -4.48 5.81 -4.08
CA MET A 31 -5.21 4.64 -3.57
C MET A 31 -4.36 3.38 -3.67
N ALA A 32 -3.66 3.20 -4.78
CA ALA A 32 -2.75 2.07 -4.96
C ALA A 32 -1.59 2.10 -3.95
N ALA A 33 -1.04 3.28 -3.63
CA ALA A 33 0.01 3.42 -2.61
C ALA A 33 -0.49 3.06 -1.22
N SER A 34 -1.67 3.55 -0.82
CA SER A 34 -2.31 3.20 0.46
C SER A 34 -2.57 1.70 0.57
N PHE A 35 -2.95 1.07 -0.54
CA PHE A 35 -3.12 -0.38 -0.60
C PHE A 35 -1.80 -1.14 -0.35
N VAL A 36 -0.68 -0.67 -0.93
CA VAL A 36 0.65 -1.25 -0.69
C VAL A 36 1.08 -1.08 0.78
N ILE A 37 0.81 0.08 1.39
CA ILE A 37 1.10 0.35 2.81
C ILE A 37 0.33 -0.63 3.71
N GLY A 38 -0.98 -0.80 3.47
CA GLY A 38 -1.82 -1.74 4.21
C GLY A 38 -1.34 -3.19 4.08
N ARG A 39 -1.00 -3.63 2.86
CA ARG A 39 -0.43 -4.96 2.62
C ARG A 39 0.88 -5.19 3.37
N ARG A 40 1.74 -4.18 3.45
CA ARG A 40 3.00 -4.24 4.19
C ARG A 40 2.76 -4.36 5.70
N GLY A 41 1.76 -3.63 6.23
CA GLY A 41 1.34 -3.74 7.63
C GLY A 41 0.76 -5.12 7.98
N MET A 42 0.17 -5.80 7.01
CA MET A 42 -0.32 -7.17 7.12
C MET A 42 0.78 -8.24 6.94
N GLY A 43 2.05 -7.85 6.73
CA GLY A 43 3.16 -8.78 6.55
C GLY A 43 3.32 -9.34 5.12
N TYR A 44 2.52 -8.86 4.15
CA TYR A 44 2.70 -9.28 2.75
C TYR A 44 3.89 -8.53 2.13
N GLN A 45 4.98 -9.26 1.89
CA GLN A 45 6.12 -8.78 1.12
C GLN A 45 5.96 -9.19 -0.34
N ASN A 46 5.44 -8.25 -1.13
CA ASN A 46 5.49 -8.13 -2.60
C ASN A 46 5.12 -9.33 -3.49
#